data_AF-A0A060CBF0-F1
#
_entry.id   AF-A0A060CBF0-F1
#
_cell.length_a   1.000
_cell.length_b   1.000
_cell.length_c   1.000
_cell.angle_alpha   90.00
_cell.angle_beta   90.00
_cell.angle_gamma   90.00
#
_symmetry.space_group_name_H-M   'P 1'
#
loop_
_entity.id
_entity.type
_entity.pdbx_description
1 polymer ?
#
loop_
_entity_poly.entity_id
_entity_poly.type
_entity_poly.pdbx_seq_one_letter_code
_entity_poly.pdbx_strand_id
1 'polypeptide(L)'
;MRNPTHLIDFDRFSSDAMLELFLREKAIIREHSALPVTTNFMGMFKDVDYWSWAPHLDVISDDLYPDPADPQSHVLAAATRDLMRSLGGGRPWLLMEQATAAVNWRDRNVPKAR
;
A
#
# COMPACT_ATOMS: atom_id res chain seq x y z
N MET A 1 28.91 13.18 0.56
CA MET A 1 27.83 13.13 1.57
C MET A 1 26.59 13.73 0.93
N ARG A 2 25.41 13.11 1.02
CA ARG A 2 24.16 13.66 0.46
C ARG A 2 23.51 14.60 1.50
N ASN A 3 22.90 15.69 1.06
CA ASN A 3 22.19 16.62 1.95
C ASN A 3 20.89 15.96 2.47
N PRO A 4 20.75 15.70 3.78
CA PRO A 4 19.56 15.03 4.33
C PRO A 4 18.24 15.77 4.08
N THR A 5 18.25 17.10 4.10
CA THR A 5 17.06 17.92 3.82
C THR A 5 16.62 17.73 2.37
N HIS A 6 17.56 17.72 1.44
CA HIS A 6 17.26 17.45 0.03
C HIS A 6 16.68 16.04 -0.16
N LEU A 7 17.20 15.03 0.55
CA LEU A 7 16.67 13.67 0.44
C LEU A 7 15.22 13.57 0.94
N ILE A 8 14.90 14.14 2.10
CA ILE A 8 13.54 14.07 2.63
C ILE A 8 12.56 14.90 1.79
N ASP A 9 13.01 16.01 1.21
CA ASP A 9 12.17 16.79 0.29
C ASP A 9 11.95 16.05 -1.03
N PHE A 10 12.93 15.29 -1.52
CA PHE A 10 12.75 14.44 -2.69
C PHE A 10 11.79 13.27 -2.44
N ASP A 11 11.86 12.64 -1.25
CA ASP A 11 10.92 11.58 -0.85
C ASP A 11 9.47 12.14 -0.80
N ARG A 12 9.29 13.32 -0.18
CA ARG A 12 7.98 14.02 -0.14
C ARG A 12 7.46 14.36 -1.54
N PHE A 13 8.30 14.98 -2.36
CA PHE A 13 7.97 15.32 -3.74
C PHE A 13 7.54 14.08 -4.53
N SER A 14 8.23 12.95 -4.36
CA SER A 14 7.93 11.71 -5.08
C SER A 14 6.57 11.14 -4.68
N SER A 15 6.26 11.12 -3.37
CA SER A 15 4.94 10.73 -2.87
C SER A 15 3.83 11.64 -3.41
N ASP A 16 4.05 12.96 -3.39
CA ASP A 16 3.06 13.95 -3.86
C ASP A 16 2.83 13.87 -5.37
N ALA A 17 3.89 13.63 -6.16
CA ALA A 17 3.78 13.48 -7.61
C ALA A 17 2.97 12.24 -8.00
N MET A 18 3.16 11.13 -7.28
CA MET A 18 2.34 9.92 -7.47
C MET A 18 0.88 10.16 -7.05
N LEU A 19 0.63 10.90 -5.96
CA LEU A 19 -0.73 11.25 -5.52
C LEU A 19 -1.42 12.13 -6.56
N GLU A 20 -0.72 13.12 -7.11
CA GLU A 20 -1.25 13.98 -8.17
C GLU A 20 -1.68 13.16 -9.39
N LEU A 21 -0.88 12.17 -9.79
CA LEU A 21 -1.24 11.26 -10.88
C LEU A 21 -2.52 10.48 -10.55
N PHE A 22 -2.58 9.85 -9.38
CA PHE A 22 -3.78 9.12 -8.93
C PHE A 22 -5.03 10.02 -8.93
N LEU A 23 -4.92 11.27 -8.46
CA LEU A 23 -6.03 12.21 -8.44
C LEU A 23 -6.50 12.60 -9.84
N ARG A 24 -5.58 12.75 -10.80
CA ARG A 24 -5.91 13.01 -12.20
C ARG A 24 -6.63 11.82 -12.82
N GLU A 25 -6.16 10.59 -12.59
CA GLU A 25 -6.83 9.38 -13.06
C GLU A 25 -8.22 9.21 -12.42
N LYS A 26 -8.33 9.42 -11.11
CA LYS A 26 -9.61 9.41 -10.38
C LYS A 26 -10.58 10.45 -10.95
N ALA A 27 -10.13 11.66 -11.27
CA ALA A 27 -10.97 12.72 -11.85
C ALA A 27 -11.59 12.27 -13.19
N ILE A 28 -10.79 11.67 -14.08
CA ILE A 28 -11.28 11.13 -15.36
C ILE A 28 -12.32 10.02 -15.12
N ILE A 29 -12.07 9.10 -14.18
CA ILE A 29 -13.06 8.06 -13.83
C ILE A 29 -14.38 8.70 -13.35
N ARG A 30 -14.30 9.80 -12.57
CA ARG A 30 -15.47 10.49 -12.02
C ARG A 30 -16.31 11.23 -13.06
N GLU A 31 -15.76 11.54 -14.23
CA GLU A 31 -16.55 12.05 -15.37
C GLU A 31 -17.52 11.00 -15.92
N HIS A 32 -17.25 9.71 -15.68
CA HIS A 32 -17.98 8.59 -16.28
C HIS A 32 -18.61 7.62 -15.28
N SER A 33 -18.24 7.65 -14.00
CA SER A 33 -18.70 6.69 -13.00
C SER A 33 -18.81 7.27 -11.59
N ALA A 34 -19.91 6.90 -10.91
CA ALA A 34 -20.12 7.18 -9.50
C ALA A 34 -19.58 6.06 -8.57
N LEU A 35 -19.09 4.93 -9.11
CA LEU A 35 -18.59 3.81 -8.32
C LEU A 35 -17.36 4.18 -7.47
N PRO A 36 -17.06 3.46 -6.36
CA PRO A 36 -15.87 3.70 -5.55
C PRO A 36 -14.57 3.52 -6.36
N VAL A 37 -13.59 4.38 -6.11
CA VAL A 37 -12.24 4.32 -6.67
C VAL A 37 -11.24 4.05 -5.54
N THR A 38 -10.34 3.11 -5.80
CA THR A 38 -9.25 2.73 -4.90
C THR A 38 -7.98 2.47 -5.72
N THR A 39 -6.85 2.39 -5.03
CA THR A 39 -5.61 1.79 -5.52
C THR A 39 -5.07 0.91 -4.38
N ASN A 40 -4.36 -0.15 -4.75
CA ASN A 40 -3.75 -1.10 -3.83
C ASN A 40 -2.43 -0.56 -3.28
N PHE A 41 -2.37 -0.44 -1.96
CA PHE A 41 -1.13 -0.20 -1.23
C PHE A 41 -0.28 -1.48 -1.14
N MET A 42 0.97 -1.34 -0.70
CA MET A 42 1.98 -2.40 -0.70
C MET A 42 2.65 -2.58 0.68
N GLY A 43 1.86 -2.92 1.70
CA GLY A 43 2.37 -3.15 3.05
C GLY A 43 3.06 -1.91 3.66
N MET A 44 4.09 -2.10 4.48
CA MET A 44 4.92 -1.00 5.03
C MET A 44 5.84 -0.39 3.97
N PHE A 45 5.25 0.26 2.98
CA PHE A 45 5.96 0.87 1.85
C PHE A 45 6.46 2.26 2.21
N LYS A 46 7.76 2.49 2.06
CA LYS A 46 8.41 3.73 2.50
C LYS A 46 8.15 4.90 1.55
N ASP A 47 8.06 4.65 0.25
CA ASP A 47 8.17 5.71 -0.76
C ASP A 47 6.88 6.55 -0.92
N VAL A 48 5.80 6.15 -0.24
CA VAL A 48 4.49 6.82 -0.30
C VAL A 48 3.97 7.09 1.12
N ASP A 49 3.54 8.33 1.38
CA ASP A 49 2.86 8.68 2.62
C ASP A 49 1.36 8.34 2.54
N TYR A 50 0.98 7.15 2.99
CA TYR A 50 -0.42 6.72 2.96
C TYR A 50 -1.39 7.61 3.75
N TRP A 51 -0.93 8.38 4.75
CA TRP A 51 -1.83 9.27 5.47
C TRP A 51 -2.27 10.46 4.61
N SER A 52 -1.41 10.93 3.71
CA SER A 52 -1.77 11.93 2.71
C SER A 52 -2.69 11.36 1.63
N TRP A 53 -2.55 10.09 1.28
CA TRP A 53 -3.36 9.42 0.25
C TRP A 53 -4.75 9.01 0.74
N ALA A 54 -4.86 8.46 1.95
CA ALA A 54 -6.07 7.83 2.47
C ALA A 54 -7.36 8.70 2.36
N PRO A 55 -7.33 10.02 2.59
CA PRO A 55 -8.50 10.89 2.40
C PRO A 55 -9.03 10.93 0.96
N HIS A 56 -8.20 10.57 -0.03
CA HIS A 56 -8.54 10.59 -1.45
C HIS A 56 -9.02 9.24 -1.98
N LEU A 57 -8.92 8.16 -1.20
CA LEU A 57 -9.43 6.84 -1.58
C LEU A 57 -10.83 6.62 -1.03
N ASP A 58 -11.71 6.03 -1.83
CA ASP A 58 -13.08 5.74 -1.37
C ASP A 58 -13.11 4.47 -0.50
N VAL A 59 -12.23 3.52 -0.80
CA VAL A 59 -11.97 2.29 -0.03
C VAL A 59 -10.46 2.12 0.09
N ILE A 60 -9.96 1.82 1.30
CA ILE A 60 -8.54 1.45 1.48
C ILE A 60 -8.35 0.01 1.00
N SER A 61 -7.31 -0.23 0.21
CA SER A 61 -6.92 -1.56 -0.20
C SER A 61 -5.43 -1.77 -0.14
N ASP A 62 -5.00 -3.00 0.07
CA ASP A 62 -3.59 -3.37 0.27
C ASP A 62 -3.28 -4.74 -0.31
N ASP A 63 -2.03 -4.90 -0.72
CA ASP A 63 -1.44 -6.14 -1.18
C ASP A 63 -0.45 -6.65 -0.15
N LEU A 64 -0.66 -7.88 0.32
CA LEU A 64 0.16 -8.43 1.38
C LEU A 64 0.61 -9.85 1.10
N TYR A 65 1.92 -10.01 1.08
CA TYR A 65 2.59 -11.31 0.93
C TYR A 65 3.56 -11.52 2.09
N PRO A 66 3.12 -12.06 3.24
CA PRO A 66 4.03 -12.45 4.32
C PRO A 66 4.98 -13.54 3.82
N ASP A 67 6.26 -13.45 4.18
CA ASP A 67 7.26 -14.45 3.80
C ASP A 67 7.11 -15.70 4.70
N PRO A 68 6.76 -16.88 4.16
CA PRO A 68 6.63 -18.09 4.97
C PRO A 68 7.98 -18.61 5.50
N ALA A 69 9.12 -18.14 4.96
CA ALA A 69 10.44 -18.48 5.49
C ALA A 69 10.80 -17.68 6.75
N ASP A 70 10.14 -16.54 6.98
CA ASP A 70 10.32 -15.72 8.18
C ASP A 70 9.29 -16.12 9.25
N PRO A 71 9.73 -16.70 10.39
CA PRO A 71 8.83 -17.10 11.47
C PRO A 71 8.12 -15.91 12.13
N GLN A 72 8.57 -14.67 11.93
CA GLN A 72 7.97 -13.46 12.47
C GLN A 72 7.17 -12.66 11.43
N SER A 73 7.02 -13.17 10.20
CA SER A 73 6.30 -12.46 9.13
C SER A 73 4.85 -12.11 9.49
N HIS A 74 4.22 -12.90 10.35
CA HIS A 74 2.88 -12.66 10.88
C HIS A 74 2.78 -11.38 11.73
N VAL A 75 3.87 -10.95 12.38
CA VAL A 75 3.91 -9.72 13.19
C VAL A 75 3.81 -8.48 12.30
N LEU A 76 4.66 -8.42 11.27
CA LEU A 76 4.62 -7.34 10.28
C LEU A 76 3.29 -7.34 9.51
N ALA A 77 2.76 -8.52 9.20
CA ALA A 77 1.46 -8.66 8.56
C ALA A 77 0.33 -8.11 9.45
N ALA A 78 0.33 -8.41 10.75
CA ALA A 78 -0.64 -7.89 11.69
C ALA A 78 -0.54 -6.36 11.81
N ALA A 79 0.67 -5.82 11.97
CA ALA A 79 0.91 -4.38 12.03
C ALA A 79 0.46 -3.65 10.74
N THR A 80 0.70 -4.25 9.58
CA THR A 80 0.24 -3.72 8.28
C THR A 80 -1.28 -3.68 8.20
N ARG A 81 -1.97 -4.74 8.64
CA ARG A 81 -3.44 -4.77 8.67
C ARG A 81 -4.03 -3.72 9.62
N ASP A 82 -3.37 -3.47 10.74
CA ASP A 82 -3.75 -2.43 11.69
C ASP A 82 -3.52 -1.03 11.09
N LEU A 83 -2.43 -0.83 10.34
CA LEU A 83 -2.20 0.39 9.56
C LEU A 83 -3.33 0.63 8.56
N MET A 84 -3.69 -0.37 7.74
CA MET A 84 -4.79 -0.23 6.75
C MET A 84 -6.13 0.10 7.40
N ARG A 85 -6.45 -0.56 8.51
CA ARG A 85 -7.65 -0.24 9.31
C ARG A 85 -7.61 1.19 9.85
N SER A 86 -6.44 1.66 10.30
CA SER A 86 -6.27 3.00 10.87
C SER A 86 -6.40 4.09 9.80
N LEU A 87 -5.81 3.89 8.62
CA LEU A 87 -5.95 4.76 7.45
C LEU A 87 -7.43 4.90 7.04
N GLY A 88 -8.20 3.81 7.13
CA GLY A 88 -9.63 3.80 6.86
C GLY A 88 -10.50 4.45 7.95
N GLY A 89 -9.92 4.91 9.07
CA GLY A 89 -10.66 5.42 10.22
C GLY A 89 -11.49 4.34 10.93
N GLY A 90 -11.00 3.09 10.93
CA GLY A 90 -11.71 1.94 11.51
C GLY A 90 -12.73 1.27 10.59
N ARG A 91 -12.99 1.84 9.40
CA ARG A 91 -13.86 1.22 8.39
C ARG A 91 -13.23 -0.08 7.83
N PRO A 92 -14.05 -1.01 7.31
CA PRO A 92 -13.53 -2.15 6.56
C PRO A 92 -12.64 -1.71 5.39
N TRP A 93 -11.61 -2.51 5.11
CA TRP A 93 -10.65 -2.32 4.02
C TRP A 93 -10.51 -3.63 3.24
N LEU A 94 -9.96 -3.56 2.03
CA LEU A 94 -9.86 -4.70 1.12
C LEU A 94 -8.42 -5.23 1.06
N LEU A 95 -8.23 -6.51 1.35
CA LEU A 95 -7.01 -7.21 0.94
C LEU A 95 -7.16 -7.51 -0.57
N MET A 96 -6.57 -6.65 -1.40
CA MET A 96 -6.76 -6.70 -2.86
C MET A 96 -5.98 -7.86 -3.44
N GLU A 97 -4.69 -7.98 -3.09
CA GLU A 97 -3.87 -9.08 -3.53
C GLU A 97 -3.25 -9.88 -2.36
N GLN A 98 -3.29 -11.21 -2.53
CA GLN A 98 -2.50 -12.13 -1.73
C GLN A 98 -2.28 -13.44 -2.50
N ALA A 99 -1.13 -14.09 -2.29
CA ALA A 99 -0.84 -15.40 -2.87
C ALA A 99 -1.46 -16.54 -2.06
N THR A 100 -2.05 -17.53 -2.72
CA THR A 100 -2.46 -18.80 -2.10
C THR A 100 -1.26 -19.71 -1.81
N ALA A 101 -0.18 -19.54 -2.56
CA ALA A 101 1.04 -20.34 -2.46
C ALA A 101 2.31 -19.45 -2.52
N ALA A 102 3.37 -19.96 -3.13
CA ALA A 102 4.62 -19.26 -3.36
C ALA A 102 4.44 -18.04 -4.30
N VAL A 103 5.23 -16.98 -4.08
CA VAL A 103 5.36 -15.85 -5.02
C VAL A 103 6.50 -16.13 -6.01
N ASN A 104 6.80 -15.18 -6.89
CA ASN A 104 7.84 -15.32 -7.92
C ASN A 104 9.06 -14.40 -7.75
N TRP A 105 9.02 -13.45 -6.81
CA TRP A 105 9.96 -12.31 -6.76
C TRP A 105 10.95 -12.32 -5.60
N ARG A 106 10.88 -13.28 -4.66
CA ARG A 106 11.90 -13.41 -3.60
C ARG A 106 13.09 -14.23 -4.09
N ASP A 107 14.24 -14.07 -3.42
CA ASP A 107 15.43 -14.90 -3.60
C ASP A 107 15.10 -16.41 -3.50
N ARG A 108 14.21 -16.77 -2.56
CA ARG A 108 13.66 -18.11 -2.43
C ARG A 108 12.17 -18.07 -2.09
N ASN A 109 11.37 -18.75 -2.90
CA ASN A 109 9.91 -18.79 -2.76
C ASN A 109 9.46 -20.09 -2.08
N VAL A 110 9.54 -20.15 -0.75
CA VAL A 110 9.12 -21.35 0.00
C VAL A 110 7.59 -21.55 -0.03
N PRO A 111 7.10 -22.79 0.01
CA PRO A 111 5.68 -23.07 0.14
C PRO A 111 5.11 -22.50 1.45
N LYS A 112 3.85 -22.06 1.43
CA LYS A 112 3.12 -21.71 2.66
C LYS A 112 2.91 -22.97 3.50
N ALA A 113 3.02 -22.83 4.82
CA ALA A 113 2.61 -23.88 5.75
C ALA A 113 1.11 -24.20 5.53
N ARG A 114 0.76 -25.48 5.69
CA ARG A 114 -0.63 -25.95 5.60
C ARG A 114 -1.41 -25.58 6.85
#